data_AF-A0AAV2ARQ5-F1
#
_entry.id   AF-A0AAV2ARQ5-F1
#
_cell.length_a   1.000
_cell.length_b   1.000
_cell.length_c   1.000
_cell.angle_alpha   90.00
_cell.angle_beta   90.00
_cell.angle_gamma   90.00
#
_symmetry.space_group_name_H-M   'P 1'
#
loop_
_entity.id
_entity.type
_entity.pdbx_description
1 polymer ?
#
loop_
_entity_poly.entity_id
_entity_poly.type
_entity_poly.pdbx_seq_one_letter_code
_entity_poly.pdbx_strand_id
1 'polypeptide(L)'
;MQRFNKFSVVACFCAALSMAAALKCYRCGKYTPDGTGSVIPCYTYNQTDLKECRPRDKYCLKYLNEGIVVRDCAYECKTGVHELSEFFCCQEDGCNTAPTPLRPAWTVLLVVVVHLALWVRYLT
;
A
#
# COMPACT_ATOMS: atom_id res chain seq x y z
N MET A 1 9.81 -46.90 -34.31
CA MET A 1 10.66 -45.89 -33.63
C MET A 1 9.80 -44.66 -33.36
N GLN A 2 9.17 -44.56 -32.18
CA GLN A 2 8.43 -43.37 -31.77
C GLN A 2 9.41 -42.38 -31.15
N ARG A 3 9.64 -41.27 -31.83
CA ARG A 3 10.53 -40.19 -31.41
C ARG A 3 9.81 -39.38 -30.34
N PHE A 4 9.85 -39.84 -29.09
CA PHE A 4 9.35 -39.08 -27.95
C PHE A 4 10.15 -37.78 -27.82
N ASN A 5 9.51 -36.67 -28.18
CA ASN A 5 10.11 -35.35 -28.20
C ASN A 5 10.26 -34.85 -26.76
N LYS A 6 11.43 -35.07 -26.17
CA LYS A 6 11.80 -34.66 -24.79
C LYS A 6 11.56 -33.16 -24.52
N PHE A 7 11.49 -32.34 -25.57
CA PHE A 7 11.19 -30.91 -25.49
C PHE A 7 9.77 -30.57 -25.02
N SER A 8 8.78 -31.43 -25.27
CA SER A 8 7.38 -31.13 -24.92
C SER A 8 7.08 -31.33 -23.43
N VAL A 9 7.85 -32.18 -22.74
CA VAL A 9 7.62 -32.50 -21.32
C VAL A 9 8.16 -31.40 -20.41
N VAL A 10 9.27 -30.77 -20.81
CA VAL A 10 9.93 -29.69 -20.04
C VAL A 10 9.10 -28.40 -20.06
N ALA A 11 8.46 -28.07 -21.19
CA ALA A 11 7.63 -26.87 -21.30
C ALA A 11 6.34 -26.93 -20.45
N CYS A 12 5.81 -28.13 -20.19
CA CYS A 12 4.59 -28.32 -19.42
C CYS A 12 4.81 -28.16 -17.90
N PHE A 13 6.02 -28.43 -17.41
CA PHE A 13 6.34 -28.35 -15.97
C PHE A 13 6.60 -26.92 -15.46
N CYS A 14 6.99 -25.97 -16.31
CA CYS A 14 7.26 -24.58 -15.89
C CYS A 14 6.00 -23.70 -15.81
N ALA A 15 4.87 -24.13 -16.39
CA ALA A 15 3.65 -23.31 -16.47
C ALA A 15 2.74 -23.42 -15.22
N ALA A 16 3.05 -24.30 -14.25
CA ALA A 16 2.12 -24.68 -13.19
C ALA A 16 2.39 -24.06 -11.81
N LEU A 17 3.40 -23.20 -11.66
CA LEU A 17 3.83 -22.68 -10.35
C LEU A 17 3.72 -21.15 -10.23
N SER A 18 2.62 -20.56 -10.69
CA SER A 18 2.21 -19.25 -10.18
C SER A 18 1.43 -19.46 -8.87
N MET A 19 2.13 -19.78 -7.79
CA MET A 19 1.53 -19.64 -6.46
C MET A 19 1.25 -18.15 -6.26
N ALA A 20 0.00 -17.74 -6.38
CA ALA A 20 -0.42 -16.40 -6.01
C ALA A 20 -0.17 -16.25 -4.51
N ALA A 21 0.99 -15.70 -4.15
CA ALA A 21 1.30 -15.38 -2.77
C ALA A 21 0.26 -14.35 -2.28
N ALA A 22 -0.43 -14.67 -1.18
CA ALA A 22 -1.37 -13.74 -0.59
C ALA A 22 -0.61 -12.58 0.06
N LEU A 23 -1.07 -11.35 -0.21
CA LEU A 23 -0.51 -10.12 0.34
C LEU A 23 -0.49 -10.17 1.86
N LYS A 24 0.59 -9.67 2.48
CA LYS A 24 0.70 -9.54 3.94
C LYS A 24 0.80 -8.08 4.34
N CYS A 25 -0.03 -7.65 5.27
CA CYS A 25 -0.04 -6.26 5.75
C CYS A 25 0.04 -6.22 7.28
N TYR A 26 0.54 -5.11 7.84
CA TYR A 26 0.40 -4.89 9.29
C TYR A 26 -1.07 -4.64 9.63
N ARG A 27 -1.59 -5.34 10.65
CA ARG A 27 -3.01 -5.30 11.02
C ARG A 27 -3.20 -5.05 12.52
N CYS A 28 -3.59 -3.82 12.85
CA CYS A 28 -3.67 -3.31 14.21
C CYS A 28 -4.54 -2.03 14.24
N GLY A 29 -4.98 -1.59 15.41
CA GLY A 29 -5.86 -0.42 15.50
C GLY A 29 -7.35 -0.76 15.49
N LYS A 30 -7.77 -1.86 16.14
CA LYS A 30 -9.18 -2.26 16.20
C LYS A 30 -9.86 -1.68 17.44
N TYR A 31 -11.18 -1.55 17.36
CA TYR A 31 -12.03 -1.33 18.53
C TYR A 31 -11.83 -2.48 19.53
N THR A 32 -11.89 -2.18 20.83
CA THR A 32 -11.93 -3.22 21.86
C THR A 32 -13.06 -4.21 21.58
N PRO A 33 -12.86 -5.51 21.87
CA PRO A 33 -13.87 -6.54 21.63
C PRO A 33 -15.19 -6.26 22.39
N ASP A 34 -15.13 -5.49 23.47
CA ASP A 34 -16.29 -5.09 24.27
C ASP A 34 -17.13 -3.97 23.63
N GLY A 35 -16.75 -3.50 22.44
CA GLY A 35 -17.56 -2.56 21.65
C GLY A 35 -17.74 -1.18 22.28
N THR A 36 -17.04 -0.88 23.36
CA THR A 36 -17.22 0.34 24.18
C THR A 36 -16.68 1.62 23.53
N GLY A 37 -16.38 1.57 22.22
CA GLY A 37 -16.05 2.74 21.41
C GLY A 37 -14.58 3.20 21.46
N SER A 38 -13.69 2.50 22.15
CA SER A 38 -12.26 2.86 22.20
C SER A 38 -11.46 2.07 21.17
N VAL A 39 -10.78 2.78 20.26
CA VAL A 39 -9.77 2.21 19.36
C VAL A 39 -8.43 2.27 20.07
N ILE A 40 -7.73 1.14 20.19
CA ILE A 40 -6.33 1.14 20.65
C ILE A 40 -5.47 1.58 19.46
N PRO A 41 -4.88 2.79 19.44
CA PRO A 41 -4.19 3.29 18.28
C PRO A 41 -2.91 2.49 17.99
N CYS A 42 -2.66 2.20 16.72
CA CYS A 42 -1.49 1.44 16.29
C CYS A 42 -0.27 2.33 16.06
N TYR A 43 0.26 2.95 17.11
CA TYR A 43 1.52 3.69 17.03
C TYR A 43 2.73 2.75 17.00
N THR A 44 2.66 1.69 17.79
CA THR A 44 3.67 0.65 17.89
C THR A 44 3.09 -0.65 17.35
N TYR A 45 3.83 -1.30 16.44
CA TYR A 45 3.48 -2.59 15.85
C TYR A 45 4.76 -3.42 15.73
N ASN A 46 4.59 -4.73 15.67
CA ASN A 46 5.71 -5.67 15.57
C ASN A 46 5.47 -6.69 14.44
N GLN A 47 6.40 -7.62 14.26
CA GLN A 47 6.32 -8.66 13.22
C GLN A 47 5.09 -9.58 13.38
N THR A 48 4.52 -9.71 14.58
CA THR A 48 3.29 -10.51 14.81
C THR A 48 2.03 -9.83 14.28
N ASP A 49 2.09 -8.52 14.03
CA ASP A 49 1.02 -7.77 13.40
C ASP A 49 1.03 -7.90 11.87
N LEU A 50 2.12 -8.39 11.27
CA LEU A 50 2.20 -8.71 9.85
C LEU A 50 1.40 -9.98 9.56
N LYS A 51 0.22 -9.81 8.98
CA LYS A 51 -0.77 -10.88 8.80
C LYS A 51 -1.18 -10.99 7.35
N GLU A 52 -1.44 -12.22 6.94
CA GLU A 52 -1.96 -12.53 5.61
C GLU A 52 -3.33 -11.90 5.41
N CYS A 53 -3.51 -11.27 4.25
CA CYS A 53 -4.76 -10.68 3.81
C CYS A 53 -5.68 -11.72 3.19
N ARG A 54 -6.95 -11.38 2.99
CA ARG A 54 -7.85 -12.26 2.24
C ARG A 54 -7.43 -12.27 0.77
N PRO A 55 -7.66 -13.36 0.02
CA PRO A 55 -7.29 -13.44 -1.40
C PRO A 55 -7.89 -12.35 -2.30
N ARG A 56 -8.96 -11.70 -1.86
CA ARG A 56 -9.59 -10.58 -2.57
C ARG A 56 -8.90 -9.25 -2.29
N ASP A 57 -8.29 -9.09 -1.12
CA ASP A 57 -7.66 -7.84 -0.72
C ASP A 57 -6.44 -7.58 -1.61
N LYS A 58 -6.32 -6.35 -2.11
CA LYS A 58 -5.28 -5.96 -3.09
C LYS A 58 -4.33 -4.89 -2.54
N TYR A 59 -4.63 -4.34 -1.36
CA TYR A 59 -3.94 -3.20 -0.80
C TYR A 59 -3.69 -3.37 0.69
N CYS A 60 -2.52 -2.93 1.14
CA CYS A 60 -2.30 -2.56 2.52
C CYS A 60 -2.77 -1.12 2.73
N LEU A 61 -3.60 -0.93 3.75
CA LEU A 61 -4.15 0.35 4.19
C LEU A 61 -3.43 0.83 5.45
N LYS A 62 -3.15 2.13 5.50
CA LYS A 62 -2.87 2.89 6.72
C LYS A 62 -3.83 4.06 6.78
N TYR A 63 -4.66 4.07 7.81
CA TYR A 63 -5.62 5.12 8.13
C TYR A 63 -5.07 5.96 9.28
N LEU A 64 -5.16 7.28 9.16
CA LEU A 64 -4.80 8.24 10.21
C LEU A 64 -5.96 9.21 10.42
N ASN A 65 -6.25 9.51 11.67
CA ASN A 65 -7.17 10.56 12.10
C ASN A 65 -6.64 11.15 13.43
N GLU A 66 -7.28 12.19 13.97
CA GLU A 66 -6.88 12.82 15.23
C GLU A 66 -6.68 11.78 16.36
N GLY A 67 -5.41 11.49 16.68
CA GLY A 67 -5.05 10.56 17.75
C GLY A 67 -5.23 9.07 17.43
N ILE A 68 -5.59 8.69 16.19
CA ILE A 68 -5.86 7.30 15.81
C ILE A 68 -5.03 6.91 14.58
N VAL A 69 -4.36 5.75 14.68
CA VAL A 69 -3.70 5.10 13.55
C VAL A 69 -4.21 3.67 13.44
N VAL A 70 -4.71 3.29 12.27
CA VAL A 70 -5.19 1.94 11.97
C VAL A 70 -4.46 1.41 10.75
N ARG A 71 -4.10 0.13 10.77
CA ARG A 71 -3.52 -0.57 9.64
C ARG A 71 -4.32 -1.82 9.36
N ASP A 72 -4.66 -2.07 8.10
CA ASP A 72 -5.41 -3.26 7.70
C ASP A 72 -5.17 -3.62 6.22
N CYS A 73 -5.79 -4.71 5.77
CA CYS A 73 -5.92 -5.06 4.35
C CYS A 73 -7.22 -4.47 3.77
N ALA A 74 -7.20 -4.07 2.50
CA ALA A 74 -8.37 -3.54 1.80
C ALA A 74 -8.51 -4.13 0.38
N TYR A 75 -9.77 -4.35 -0.02
CA TYR A 75 -10.13 -4.73 -1.38
C TYR A 75 -9.94 -3.56 -2.37
N GLU A 76 -10.45 -2.39 -1.98
CA GLU A 76 -10.31 -1.13 -2.70
C GLU A 76 -9.74 -0.07 -1.75
N CYS A 77 -8.76 0.68 -2.23
CA CYS A 77 -8.07 1.68 -1.43
C CYS A 77 -7.53 2.77 -2.35
N LYS A 78 -7.77 4.04 -2.01
CA LYS A 78 -7.21 5.20 -2.72
C LYS A 78 -6.52 6.12 -1.72
N THR A 79 -5.26 6.44 -2.00
CA THR A 79 -4.50 7.39 -1.19
C THR A 79 -5.11 8.79 -1.30
N GLY A 80 -5.33 9.45 -0.17
CA GLY A 80 -5.94 10.78 -0.14
C GLY A 80 -6.34 11.22 1.26
N VAL A 81 -6.89 12.43 1.33
CA VAL A 81 -7.46 13.00 2.54
C VAL A 81 -8.97 13.09 2.33
N HIS A 82 -9.74 12.55 3.26
CA HIS A 82 -11.19 12.62 3.29
C HIS A 82 -11.62 13.25 4.61
N GLU A 83 -12.20 14.44 4.54
CA GLU A 83 -12.58 15.27 5.70
C GLU A 83 -11.37 15.55 6.61
N LEU A 84 -11.21 14.79 7.69
CA LEU A 84 -10.12 14.90 8.67
C LEU A 84 -9.27 13.61 8.74
N SER A 85 -9.53 12.65 7.85
CA SER A 85 -8.86 11.35 7.82
C SER A 85 -7.93 11.23 6.62
N GLU A 86 -6.72 10.73 6.84
CA GLU A 86 -5.76 10.42 5.80
C GLU A 86 -5.70 8.91 5.53
N PHE A 87 -5.72 8.55 4.25
CA PHE A 87 -5.61 7.17 3.79
C PHE A 87 -4.35 7.01 2.96
N PHE A 88 -3.54 6.00 3.29
CA PHE A 88 -2.39 5.57 2.50
C PHE A 88 -2.56 4.11 2.07
N CYS A 89 -2.37 3.86 0.78
CA CYS A 89 -2.60 2.57 0.14
C CYS A 89 -1.37 2.14 -0.66
N CYS A 90 -1.00 0.87 -0.57
CA CYS A 90 0.14 0.27 -1.27
C CYS A 90 -0.08 -1.24 -1.48
N GLN A 91 0.70 -1.89 -2.35
CA GLN A 91 0.43 -3.28 -2.80
C GLN A 91 1.57 -4.27 -2.52
N GLU A 92 2.52 -3.89 -1.66
CA GLU A 92 3.67 -4.71 -1.30
C GLU A 92 3.53 -5.21 0.15
N ASP A 93 4.14 -6.36 0.46
CA ASP A 93 4.09 -6.91 1.80
C ASP A 93 4.63 -5.90 2.84
N GLY A 94 3.81 -5.57 3.83
CA GLY A 94 4.19 -4.69 4.94
C GLY A 94 4.41 -3.21 4.55
N CYS A 95 4.01 -2.77 3.36
CA CYS A 95 4.27 -1.41 2.89
C CYS A 95 3.53 -0.31 3.68
N ASN A 96 2.47 -0.66 4.42
CA ASN A 96 1.71 0.26 5.29
C ASN A 96 2.45 0.65 6.59
N THR A 97 3.74 0.32 6.68
CA THR A 97 4.70 0.88 7.65
C THR A 97 5.21 2.26 7.23
N ALA A 98 5.19 2.55 5.94
CA ALA A 98 5.75 3.77 5.39
C ALA A 98 5.17 5.03 6.09
N PRO A 99 6.00 6.05 6.34
CA PRO A 99 5.47 7.36 6.65
C PRO A 99 4.54 7.78 5.51
N THR A 100 3.40 8.37 5.87
CA THR A 100 2.46 8.89 4.87
C THR A 100 3.26 9.86 3.99
N PRO A 101 3.21 9.75 2.65
CA PRO A 101 3.94 10.67 1.79
C PRO A 101 3.33 12.06 1.97
N LEU A 102 3.90 12.84 2.88
CA LEU A 102 3.69 14.28 2.96
C LEU A 102 4.13 14.80 1.60
N ARG A 103 3.17 15.21 0.75
CA ARG A 103 3.48 15.96 -0.47
C ARG A 103 4.26 17.18 -0.03
N PRO A 104 5.57 17.23 -0.26
CA PRO A 104 6.34 18.18 0.51
C PRO A 104 6.30 19.50 -0.27
N ALA A 105 5.90 20.60 0.39
CA ALA A 105 5.53 21.87 -0.25
C ALA A 105 6.57 22.43 -1.24
N TRP A 106 7.85 22.09 -1.06
CA TRP A 106 8.95 22.43 -1.97
C TRP A 106 8.79 21.90 -3.40
N THR A 107 8.10 20.78 -3.64
CA THR A 107 7.89 20.30 -5.02
C THR A 107 6.97 21.21 -5.82
N VAL A 108 5.95 21.80 -5.18
CA VAL A 108 5.06 22.80 -5.80
C VAL A 108 5.83 24.09 -6.06
N LEU A 109 6.66 24.53 -5.10
CA LEU A 109 7.48 25.74 -5.23
C LEU A 109 8.45 25.66 -6.43
N LEU A 110 9.13 24.52 -6.61
CA LEU A 110 10.07 24.32 -7.72
C LEU A 110 9.39 24.39 -9.09
N VAL A 111 8.20 23.79 -9.23
CA VAL A 111 7.43 23.83 -10.49
C VAL A 111 7.02 25.26 -10.84
N VAL A 112 6.59 26.05 -9.85
CA VAL A 112 6.22 27.46 -10.04
C VAL A 112 7.45 28.30 -10.43
N VAL A 113 8.58 28.12 -9.76
CA VAL A 113 9.83 28.85 -10.07
C VAL A 113 10.32 28.53 -11.48
N VAL A 114 10.29 27.26 -11.89
CA VAL A 114 10.69 26.85 -13.25
C VAL A 114 9.75 27.44 -14.29
N HIS A 115 8.44 27.40 -14.07
CA HIS A 115 7.48 28.02 -14.99
C HIS A 115 7.68 29.53 -15.12
N LEU A 116 7.89 30.25 -14.01
CA LEU A 116 8.18 31.68 -14.03
C LEU A 116 9.50 31.99 -14.74
N ALA A 117 10.55 31.21 -14.49
CA ALA A 117 11.84 31.39 -15.15
C ALA A 117 11.76 31.17 -16.67
N LEU A 118 10.98 30.18 -17.12
CA LEU A 118 10.72 29.93 -18.54
C LEU A 118 9.87 31.05 -19.17
N TRP A 119 8.89 31.57 -18.44
CA TRP A 119 8.02 32.66 -18.91
C TRP A 119 8.78 33.98 -19.04
N VAL A 120 9.65 34.30 -18.07
CA VAL A 120 10.54 35.48 -18.13
C VAL A 120 11.49 35.37 -19.33
N ARG A 121 12.10 34.20 -19.55
CA ARG A 121 12.97 33.96 -20.73
C ARG A 121 12.25 34.06 -22.07
N TYR A 122 10.94 33.86 -22.12
CA TYR A 122 10.15 34.01 -23.34
C TYR A 122 9.82 35.49 -23.63
N LEU A 123 9.78 36.34 -22.60
CA LEU A 123 9.42 37.77 -22.69
C LEU A 123 10.63 38.71 -22.90
N THR A 124 11.85 38.23 -22.62
CA THR A 124 13.12 38.93 -22.87
C THR A 124 13.80 38.43 -24.12
#